data_AF-A0A3L6ZYK3-F1
#
_entry.id   AF-A0A3L6ZYK3-F1
#
_cell.length_a   1.000
_cell.length_b   1.000
_cell.length_c   1.000
_cell.angle_alpha   90.00
_cell.angle_beta   90.00
_cell.angle_gamma   90.00
#
_symmetry.space_group_name_H-M   'P 1'
#
loop_
_entity.id
_entity.type
_entity.pdbx_description
1 polymer ?
#
loop_
_entity_poly.entity_id
_entity_poly.type
_entity_poly.pdbx_seq_one_letter_code
_entity_poly.pdbx_strand_id
1 'polypeptide(L)' 'AKGLILLSCGVYGNVIRFLAPLTIPDAVFGEALDIIEASLRECAAEA' A
#
# COMPACT_ATOMS: atom_id res chain seq x y z
N ALA A 1 2.91 -4.69 -11.82
CA ALA A 1 2.54 -5.38 -10.58
C ALA A 1 3.77 -5.44 -9.68
N LYS A 2 3.79 -4.68 -8.57
CA LYS A 2 4.97 -4.47 -7.72
C LYS A 2 5.06 -5.43 -6.51
N GLY A 3 4.40 -6.59 -6.58
CA GLY A 3 4.46 -7.63 -5.53
C GLY A 3 3.65 -7.36 -4.26
N LEU A 4 2.94 -6.22 -4.15
CA LEU A 4 2.15 -5.86 -2.96
C LEU A 4 0.65 -6.05 -3.17
N ILE A 5 0.00 -6.77 -2.26
CA ILE A 5 -1.46 -6.95 -2.23
C ILE A 5 -2.07 -5.91 -1.29
N LEU A 6 -3.04 -5.15 -1.77
CA LEU A 6 -3.75 -4.11 -1.03
C LEU A 6 -5.25 -4.36 -1.04
N LEU A 7 -5.93 -3.86 0.00
CA LEU A 7 -7.38 -3.90 0.12
C LEU A 7 -7.93 -2.48 -0.01
N SER A 8 -8.95 -2.31 -0.83
CA SER A 8 -9.77 -1.09 -0.86
C SER A 8 -10.97 -1.22 0.09
N CYS A 9 -11.52 -0.09 0.52
CA CYS A 9 -12.78 0.00 1.27
C CYS A 9 -13.37 1.42 1.20
N GLY A 10 -14.40 1.67 2.02
CA GLY A 10 -15.11 2.94 2.10
C GLY A 10 -16.28 3.02 1.12
N VAL A 11 -17.32 3.79 1.46
CA VAL A 11 -18.54 3.92 0.64
C VAL A 11 -18.23 4.46 -0.76
N TYR A 12 -17.25 5.36 -0.85
CA TYR A 12 -16.80 5.96 -2.11
C TYR A 12 -15.63 5.21 -2.76
N GLY A 13 -15.19 4.08 -2.19
CA GLY A 13 -14.07 3.28 -2.72
C GLY A 13 -12.72 4.01 -2.74
N ASN A 14 -12.59 5.12 -2.01
CA ASN A 14 -11.42 6.01 -2.03
C ASN A 14 -10.48 5.78 -0.84
N VAL A 15 -10.57 4.63 -0.17
CA VAL A 15 -9.74 4.28 0.99
C VAL A 15 -8.97 3.00 0.70
N ILE A 16 -7.66 3.04 0.97
CA ILE A 16 -6.79 1.85 1.02
C ILE A 16 -6.60 1.51 2.50
N ARG A 17 -6.88 0.26 2.90
CA ARG A 17 -6.71 -0.21 4.28
C ARG A 17 -5.50 -1.13 4.43
N PHE A 18 -4.79 -0.97 5.54
CA PHE A 18 -3.72 -1.87 5.94
C PHE A 18 -4.25 -2.88 6.96
N LEU A 19 -4.25 -4.15 6.57
CA LEU A 19 -4.58 -5.28 7.45
C LEU A 19 -3.47 -6.32 7.35
N ALA A 20 -2.23 -5.89 7.60
CA ALA A 20 -1.10 -6.80 7.75
C ALA A 20 -1.26 -7.66 9.03
N PRO A 21 -0.75 -8.90 9.05
CA PRO A 21 -0.77 -9.70 10.27
C PRO A 21 0.05 -9.03 11.36
N LEU A 22 -0.38 -9.14 12.62
CA LEU A 22 0.31 -8.53 13.77
C LEU A 22 1.73 -9.08 13.99
N THR A 23 2.04 -10.24 13.41
CA THR A 23 3.34 -10.91 13.49
C THR A 23 4.21 -10.66 12.26
N ILE A 24 3.87 -9.68 11.41
CA ILE A 24 4.69 -9.35 10.24
C ILE A 24 6.09 -8.88 10.69
N PRO A 25 7.19 -9.36 10.06
CA PRO A 25 8.51 -8.83 10.34
C PRO A 25 8.62 -7.37 9.89
N ASP A 26 9.26 -6.52 10.71
CA ASP A 26 9.40 -5.09 10.44
C ASP A 26 10.01 -4.80 9.06
N ALA A 27 11.00 -5.59 8.65
CA ALA A 27 11.65 -5.44 7.34
C ALA A 27 10.67 -5.65 6.17
N VAL A 28 9.75 -6.61 6.29
CA VAL A 28 8.74 -6.88 5.25
C VAL A 28 7.69 -5.78 5.23
N PHE A 29 7.31 -5.25 6.40
CA PHE A 29 6.39 -4.13 6.47
C PHE A 29 7.02 -2.85 5.89
N GLY A 30 8.31 -2.62 6.14
CA GLY A 30 9.07 -1.53 5.53
C GLY A 30 9.09 -1.62 4.01
N GLU A 31 9.42 -2.78 3.45
CA GLU A 31 9.39 -3.02 2.00
C GLU A 31 8.01 -2.70 1.39
N ALA A 32 6.93 -3.10 2.05
CA ALA A 32 5.57 -2.79 1.61
C ALA A 32 5.30 -1.28 1.57
N LEU A 33 5.78 -0.53 2.56
CA LEU A 33 5.63 0.92 2.62
C LEU A 33 6.44 1.62 1.52
N ASP A 34 7.66 1.16 1.25
CA ASP A 34 8.50 1.70 0.16
C ASP A 34 7.82 1.52 -1.20
N ILE A 35 7.23 0.34 -1.45
CA ILE A 35 6.47 0.06 -2.68
C ILE A 35 5.26 1.00 -2.81
N ILE A 36 4.55 1.28 -1.72
CA ILE A 36 3.39 2.18 -1.72
C ILE A 36 3.83 3.60 -2.00
N GLU A 37 4.85 4.09 -1.30
CA GLU A 37 5.36 5.46 -1.48
C GLU A 37 5.74 5.70 -2.95
N ALA A 38 6.53 4.81 -3.54
CA ALA A 38 6.92 4.91 -4.94
C ALA A 38 5.69 4.93 -5.87
N SER A 39 4.71 4.06 -5.62
CA SER A 39 3.49 3.99 -6.42
C SER A 39 2.63 5.25 -6.32
N LEU A 40 2.48 5.81 -5.11
CA LEU A 40 1.72 7.05 -4.91
C LEU A 40 2.41 8.23 -5.58
N ARG A 41 3.74 8.32 -5.53
CA ARG A 41 4.52 9.37 -6.20
C ARG A 41 4.39 9.28 -7.72
N GLU A 42 4.50 8.08 -8.29
CA GLU A 42 4.28 7.85 -9.72
C GLU A 42 2.88 8.31 -10.15
N CYS A 43 1.83 7.84 -9.47
CA CYS A 43 0.45 8.25 -9.79
C CYS A 43 0.21 9.75 -9.61
N ALA A 44 0.81 10.37 -8.59
CA ALA A 44 0.67 11.80 -8.35
C ALA A 44 1.42 12.66 -9.38
N ALA A 45 2.51 12.16 -9.96
CA ALA A 45 3.23 12.85 -11.03
C ALA A 45 2.51 12.75 -12.39
N GLU A 46 1.65 11.75 -12.56
CA GLU A 46 0.82 11.53 -13.75
C GLU A 46 -0.52 12.30 -13.71
N ALA A 47 -0.89 12.84 -12.54
CA ALA A 47 -2.13 13.59 -12.32
C ALA A 47 -1.95 15.10 -12.63
#